data_AF-A0A8J2MRA4-F1
#
_entry.id   AF-A0A8J2MRA4-F1
#
_cell.length_a   1.000
_cell.length_b   1.000
_cell.length_c   1.000
_cell.angle_alpha   90.00
_cell.angle_beta   90.00
_cell.angle_gamma   90.00
#
_symmetry.space_group_name_H-M   'P 1'
#
loop_
_entity.id
_entity.type
_entity.pdbx_description
1 polymer ?
#
loop_
_entity_poly.entity_id
_entity_poly.type
_entity_poly.pdbx_seq_one_letter_code
_entity_poly.pdbx_strand_id
1 'polypeptide(L)'
;MATTLTTCSQCTTYNEQLNSKADEIKTLQEHILELAHKLQDESRRKEELQERLNDKLVRLNDYAIKIRSLEEQLQSATDRRPIGELSRAEVDSIIGRDLECIHSQVIEKDMKIMELSDTILEKERDIIELQEMCHEQEELMQAKAKAFHIIQQKLLDLSTRTTREDSTETEAAFIFETSCTPLSLLQQPRKEKRYQHDSFSPGHAVLNFKMGSSGSPPPVDPSEECSSLTLDNSNIQDDFDADDGASASSLCQKKHRKKVTFDLPPRKEFKNGNSQEEGNNITQAIIDVTAENDQLRQTIQEMEKCASDSQNHLSQLQTQLDEMCRDGRNQVLKARASMQGKIRDLEDKISTMNTEHADKVDHLNASIETLRADREWTLEENARLLRLLSSYKEKLSNAWEALEATQEESKELRSRLDDDRALIFQLADDLEVAQQTANTLLEQKISVLDDVERLKEALEAQDQYIELLEKDTMIYEEHIGLLRDSLGASKAERKALIRSKAYEAKLMAMEQEKEQMNRRSNGKLNFFKK
;
A
#
# COMPACT_ATOMS: atom_id res chain seq x y z
N MET A 1 -42.87 5.86 -68.30
CA MET A 1 -43.86 4.93 -67.71
C MET A 1 -43.49 4.75 -66.25
N ALA A 2 -44.20 5.44 -65.35
CA ALA A 2 -44.00 5.35 -63.92
C ALA A 2 -44.89 4.22 -63.38
N THR A 3 -44.29 3.11 -62.98
CA THR A 3 -44.97 2.05 -62.23
C THR A 3 -45.16 2.53 -60.80
N THR A 4 -46.28 3.20 -60.54
CA THR A 4 -46.78 3.44 -59.20
C THR A 4 -47.10 2.09 -58.55
N LEU A 5 -46.16 1.57 -57.76
CA LEU A 5 -46.43 0.53 -56.78
C LEU A 5 -47.42 1.09 -55.76
N THR A 6 -48.71 0.85 -55.97
CA THR A 6 -49.74 1.04 -54.95
C THR A 6 -49.46 0.11 -53.80
N THR A 7 -48.75 0.60 -52.78
CA THR A 7 -48.61 -0.07 -51.49
C THR A 7 -49.98 -0.15 -50.83
N CYS A 8 -50.49 -1.38 -50.66
CA CYS A 8 -51.73 -1.65 -49.94
C CYS A 8 -51.62 -1.14 -48.49
N SER A 9 -52.52 -0.25 -48.07
CA SER A 9 -52.49 0.35 -46.73
C SER A 9 -52.64 -0.66 -45.58
N GLN A 10 -53.32 -1.78 -45.82
CA GLN A 10 -53.39 -2.87 -44.85
C GLN A 10 -52.03 -3.57 -44.69
N CYS A 11 -51.24 -3.67 -45.76
CA CYS A 11 -49.90 -4.26 -45.70
C CYS A 11 -48.90 -3.34 -44.98
N THR A 12 -49.04 -2.02 -45.10
CA THR A 12 -48.19 -1.07 -44.34
C THR A 12 -48.48 -1.14 -42.84
N THR A 13 -49.75 -1.15 -42.44
CA THR A 13 -50.12 -1.31 -41.01
C THR A 13 -49.70 -2.67 -40.46
N TYR A 14 -49.80 -3.74 -41.24
CA TYR A 14 -49.34 -5.06 -40.82
C TYR A 14 -47.80 -5.13 -40.68
N ASN A 15 -47.06 -4.47 -41.57
CA ASN A 15 -45.60 -4.37 -41.45
C ASN A 15 -45.16 -3.52 -40.25
N GLU A 16 -45.87 -2.44 -39.94
CA GLU A 16 -45.62 -1.65 -38.72
C GLU A 16 -45.86 -2.49 -37.45
N GLN A 17 -46.93 -3.28 -37.42
CA GLN A 17 -47.20 -4.21 -36.32
C GLN A 17 -46.15 -5.31 -36.22
N LEU A 18 -45.70 -5.87 -37.35
CA LEU A 18 -44.61 -6.87 -37.38
C LEU A 18 -43.30 -6.28 -36.86
N ASN A 19 -42.95 -5.05 -37.26
CA ASN A 19 -41.76 -4.38 -36.77
C ASN A 19 -41.86 -4.06 -35.28
N SER A 20 -43.01 -3.56 -34.81
CA SER A 20 -43.26 -3.35 -33.38
C SER A 20 -43.13 -4.64 -32.57
N LYS A 21 -43.61 -5.78 -33.11
CA LYS A 21 -43.46 -7.09 -32.47
C LYS A 21 -42.02 -7.60 -32.54
N ALA A 22 -41.28 -7.31 -33.61
CA ALA A 22 -39.87 -7.63 -33.72
C ALA A 22 -39.03 -6.85 -32.69
N ASP A 23 -39.34 -5.57 -32.46
CA ASP A 23 -38.69 -4.74 -31.46
C ASP A 23 -39.02 -5.22 -30.02
N GLU A 24 -40.28 -5.59 -29.75
CA GLU A 24 -40.66 -6.24 -28.49
C GLU A 24 -39.91 -7.56 -28.27
N ILE A 25 -39.76 -8.39 -29.31
CA ILE A 25 -38.98 -9.64 -29.22
C ILE A 25 -37.51 -9.34 -28.91
N LYS A 26 -36.93 -8.32 -29.54
CA LYS A 26 -35.53 -7.93 -29.32
C LYS A 26 -35.28 -7.46 -27.89
N THR A 27 -36.15 -6.60 -27.37
CA THR A 27 -36.07 -6.12 -25.97
C THR A 27 -36.24 -7.26 -24.97
N LEU A 28 -37.13 -8.21 -25.24
CA LEU A 28 -37.28 -9.43 -24.42
C LEU A 28 -36.04 -10.33 -24.49
N GLN A 29 -35.41 -10.46 -25.66
CA GLN A 29 -34.17 -11.22 -25.82
C GLN A 29 -33.01 -10.59 -25.03
N GLU A 30 -32.88 -9.27 -25.05
CA GLU A 30 -31.90 -8.53 -24.25
C GLU A 30 -32.14 -8.76 -22.74
N HIS A 31 -33.38 -8.67 -22.29
CA HIS A 31 -33.72 -8.92 -20.89
C HIS A 31 -33.49 -10.38 -20.45
N ILE A 32 -33.71 -11.35 -21.34
CA ILE A 32 -33.39 -12.77 -21.07
C ILE A 32 -31.88 -12.96 -20.93
N LEU A 33 -31.07 -12.30 -21.77
CA LEU A 33 -29.61 -12.35 -21.67
C LEU A 33 -29.11 -11.72 -20.36
N GLU A 34 -29.67 -10.58 -19.96
CA GLU A 34 -29.36 -9.96 -18.66
C GLU A 34 -29.71 -10.87 -17.49
N LEU A 35 -30.87 -11.52 -17.53
CA LEU A 35 -31.28 -12.47 -16.49
C LEU A 35 -30.37 -13.71 -16.48
N ALA A 36 -29.94 -14.20 -17.63
CA ALA A 36 -29.00 -15.32 -17.73
C ALA A 36 -27.64 -14.96 -17.11
N HIS A 37 -27.13 -13.76 -17.35
CA HIS A 37 -25.91 -13.27 -16.71
C HIS A 37 -26.06 -13.13 -15.20
N LYS A 38 -27.16 -12.55 -14.72
CA LYS A 38 -27.46 -12.45 -13.28
C LYS A 38 -27.54 -13.83 -12.61
N LEU A 39 -28.17 -14.79 -13.27
CA LEU A 39 -28.25 -16.18 -12.80
C LEU A 39 -26.86 -16.83 -12.71
N GLN A 40 -25.99 -16.57 -13.70
CA GLN A 40 -24.62 -17.07 -13.70
C GLN A 40 -23.78 -16.46 -12.58
N ASP A 41 -23.92 -15.16 -12.32
CA ASP A 41 -23.25 -14.47 -11.21
C ASP A 41 -23.71 -15.01 -9.85
N GLU A 42 -25.01 -15.22 -9.66
CA GLU A 42 -25.55 -15.85 -8.45
C GLU A 42 -25.08 -17.29 -8.28
N SER A 43 -24.97 -18.05 -9.38
CA SER A 43 -24.41 -19.41 -9.35
C SER A 43 -22.96 -19.40 -8.88
N ARG A 44 -22.15 -18.46 -9.37
CA ARG A 44 -20.75 -18.30 -8.93
C ARG A 44 -20.66 -17.92 -7.45
N ARG A 45 -21.48 -16.97 -6.99
CA ARG A 45 -21.54 -16.59 -5.57
C ARG A 45 -21.92 -17.77 -4.67
N LYS A 46 -22.86 -18.62 -5.12
CA LYS A 46 -23.24 -19.84 -4.41
C LYS A 46 -22.06 -20.81 -4.29
N GLU A 47 -21.31 -21.02 -5.37
CA GLU A 47 -20.11 -21.88 -5.37
C GLU A 47 -19.04 -21.35 -4.42
N GLU A 48 -18.75 -20.05 -4.45
CA GLU A 48 -17.80 -19.41 -3.52
C GLU A 48 -18.23 -19.56 -2.04
N LEU A 49 -19.53 -19.41 -1.76
CA LEU A 49 -20.05 -19.60 -0.41
C LEU A 49 -19.98 -21.07 0.03
N GLN A 50 -20.23 -22.01 -0.89
CA GLN A 50 -20.11 -23.44 -0.65
C GLN A 50 -18.66 -23.83 -0.30
N GLU A 51 -17.69 -23.29 -1.03
CA GLU A 51 -16.26 -23.50 -0.78
C GLU A 51 -15.85 -22.96 0.60
N ARG A 52 -16.25 -21.72 0.92
CA ARG A 52 -16.00 -21.13 2.26
C ARG A 52 -16.64 -21.93 3.39
N LEU A 53 -17.80 -22.54 3.16
CA LEU A 53 -18.47 -23.39 4.13
C LEU A 53 -17.70 -24.70 4.34
N ASN A 54 -17.23 -25.33 3.25
CA ASN A 54 -16.41 -26.53 3.30
C ASN A 54 -15.08 -26.27 4.04
N ASP A 55 -14.42 -25.15 3.78
CA ASP A 55 -13.20 -24.75 4.52
C ASP A 55 -13.46 -24.61 6.02
N LYS A 56 -14.59 -24.00 6.40
CA LYS A 56 -14.99 -23.91 7.82
C LYS A 56 -15.25 -25.29 8.42
N LEU A 57 -15.88 -26.19 7.66
CA LEU A 57 -16.15 -27.57 8.10
C LEU A 57 -14.84 -28.35 8.34
N VAL A 58 -13.87 -28.23 7.43
CA VAL A 58 -12.54 -28.86 7.58
C VAL A 58 -11.85 -28.35 8.84
N ARG A 59 -11.79 -27.03 9.04
CA ARG A 59 -11.20 -26.44 10.26
C ARG A 59 -11.89 -26.90 11.54
N LEU A 60 -13.23 -27.00 11.54
CA LEU A 60 -13.96 -27.51 12.69
C LEU A 60 -13.64 -28.98 12.97
N ASN A 61 -13.43 -29.79 11.93
CA ASN A 61 -12.99 -31.17 12.09
C ASN A 61 -11.58 -31.26 12.67
N ASP A 62 -10.64 -30.43 12.21
CA ASP A 62 -9.29 -30.35 12.78
C ASP A 62 -9.33 -29.97 14.27
N TYR A 63 -10.18 -29.00 14.63
CA TYR A 63 -10.40 -28.67 16.04
C TYR A 63 -11.00 -29.83 16.83
N ALA A 64 -11.97 -30.57 16.27
CA ALA A 64 -12.54 -31.74 16.93
C ALA A 64 -11.53 -32.89 17.11
N ILE A 65 -10.59 -33.05 16.18
CA ILE A 65 -9.47 -34.00 16.31
C ILE A 65 -8.52 -33.53 17.42
N LYS A 66 -8.18 -32.24 17.44
CA LYS A 66 -7.30 -31.66 18.47
C LYS A 66 -7.91 -31.75 19.87
N ILE A 67 -9.21 -31.48 19.99
CA ILE A 67 -9.93 -31.61 21.25
C ILE A 67 -9.88 -33.07 21.73
N ARG A 68 -10.19 -34.05 20.87
CA ARG A 68 -10.07 -35.47 21.24
C ARG A 68 -8.65 -35.87 21.66
N SER A 69 -7.63 -35.36 20.98
CA SER A 69 -6.24 -35.61 21.36
C SER A 69 -5.91 -35.01 22.74
N LEU A 70 -6.40 -33.82 23.04
CA LEU A 70 -6.23 -33.19 24.36
C LEU A 70 -7.05 -33.90 25.45
N GLU A 71 -8.25 -34.39 25.12
CA GLU A 71 -9.06 -35.22 26.01
C GLU A 71 -8.37 -36.55 26.30
N GLU A 72 -7.75 -37.21 25.31
CA GLU A 72 -6.93 -38.42 25.51
C GLU A 72 -5.67 -38.14 26.36
N GLN A 73 -5.03 -36.98 26.20
CA GLN A 73 -3.93 -36.53 27.05
C GLN A 73 -4.39 -36.26 28.49
N LEU A 74 -5.54 -35.63 28.67
CA LEU A 74 -6.13 -35.40 29.99
C LEU A 74 -6.57 -36.72 30.63
N GLN A 75 -7.17 -37.64 29.88
CA GLN A 75 -7.60 -38.93 30.38
C GLN A 75 -6.40 -39.78 30.79
N SER A 76 -5.31 -39.78 30.00
CA SER A 76 -4.06 -40.45 30.38
C SER A 76 -3.35 -39.80 31.58
N ALA A 77 -3.54 -38.49 31.80
CA ALA A 77 -3.11 -37.80 33.02
C ALA A 77 -4.03 -38.09 34.23
N THR A 78 -5.33 -38.30 34.00
CA THR A 78 -6.38 -38.46 35.02
C THR A 78 -6.61 -39.92 35.44
N ASP A 79 -6.22 -40.91 34.63
CA ASP A 79 -6.19 -42.34 35.00
C ASP A 79 -5.14 -42.65 36.09
N ARG A 80 -4.33 -41.67 36.48
CA ARG A 80 -3.66 -41.67 37.79
C ARG A 80 -4.58 -40.97 38.79
N ARG A 81 -5.00 -41.75 39.81
CA ARG A 81 -5.85 -41.43 40.97
C ARG A 81 -6.11 -39.94 41.27
N PRO A 82 -7.31 -39.59 41.80
CA PRO A 82 -7.63 -38.21 42.17
C PRO A 82 -6.52 -37.59 43.05
N ILE A 83 -6.16 -36.35 42.71
CA ILE A 83 -5.01 -35.57 43.20
C ILE A 83 -4.89 -35.52 44.73
N GLY A 84 -5.96 -35.84 45.47
CA GLY A 84 -5.95 -35.96 46.94
C GLY A 84 -5.23 -37.19 47.51
N GLU A 85 -4.80 -38.16 46.69
CA GLU A 85 -4.09 -39.37 47.14
C GLU A 85 -2.62 -39.46 46.66
N LEU A 86 -2.13 -38.48 45.91
CA LEU A 86 -0.75 -38.50 45.41
C LEU A 86 0.22 -38.00 46.48
N SER A 87 1.26 -38.78 46.76
CA SER A 87 2.32 -38.36 47.67
C SER A 87 3.09 -37.17 47.09
N ARG A 88 3.65 -36.31 47.95
CA ARG A 88 4.45 -35.14 47.53
C ARG A 88 5.58 -35.51 46.55
N ALA A 89 6.17 -36.70 46.73
CA ALA A 89 7.21 -37.24 45.84
C ALA A 89 6.70 -37.60 44.42
N GLU A 90 5.44 -37.99 44.28
CA GLU A 90 4.85 -38.30 42.97
C GLU A 90 4.48 -37.03 42.20
N VAL A 91 4.02 -35.99 42.91
CA VAL A 91 3.77 -34.65 42.35
C VAL A 91 5.09 -34.03 41.88
N ASP A 92 6.14 -34.08 42.71
CA ASP A 92 7.47 -33.58 42.35
C ASP A 92 8.07 -34.37 41.16
N SER A 93 7.79 -35.68 41.03
CA SER A 93 8.22 -36.49 39.89
C SER A 93 7.48 -36.17 38.58
N ILE A 94 6.20 -35.78 38.65
CA ILE A 94 5.43 -35.35 37.47
C ILE A 94 5.92 -33.97 37.02
N ILE A 95 6.05 -33.02 37.95
CA ILE A 95 6.59 -31.69 37.68
C ILE A 95 8.02 -31.80 37.13
N GLY A 96 8.85 -32.68 37.68
CA GLY A 96 10.20 -32.94 37.17
C GLY A 96 10.22 -33.42 35.72
N ARG A 97 9.36 -34.38 35.37
CA ARG A 97 9.24 -34.87 33.98
C ARG A 97 8.72 -33.81 33.02
N ASP A 98 7.74 -33.01 33.45
CA ASP A 98 7.20 -31.92 32.64
C ASP A 98 8.24 -30.83 32.41
N LEU A 99 9.01 -30.46 33.43
CA LEU A 99 10.13 -29.52 33.31
C LEU A 99 11.24 -30.05 32.40
N GLU A 100 11.56 -31.34 32.48
CA GLU A 100 12.57 -31.98 31.63
C GLU A 100 12.11 -32.07 30.16
N CYS A 101 10.82 -32.30 29.92
CA CYS A 101 10.19 -32.25 28.60
C CYS A 101 10.19 -30.83 28.02
N ILE A 102 9.82 -29.82 28.83
CA ILE A 102 9.85 -28.41 28.43
C ILE A 102 11.29 -27.99 28.11
N HIS A 103 12.25 -28.37 28.96
CA HIS A 103 13.66 -28.06 28.75
C HIS A 103 14.19 -28.68 27.45
N SER A 104 13.84 -29.93 27.17
CA SER A 104 14.20 -30.62 25.91
C SER A 104 13.59 -29.92 24.69
N GLN A 105 12.32 -29.50 24.76
CA GLN A 105 11.69 -28.74 23.68
C GLN A 105 12.31 -27.35 23.46
N VAL A 106 12.73 -26.68 24.53
CA VAL A 106 13.42 -25.38 24.43
C VAL A 106 14.75 -25.55 23.71
N ILE A 107 15.55 -26.55 24.09
CA ILE A 107 16.82 -26.86 23.42
C ILE A 107 16.61 -27.18 21.93
N GLU A 108 15.63 -28.02 21.61
CA GLU A 108 15.32 -28.38 20.22
C GLU A 108 14.91 -27.15 19.39
N LYS A 109 14.07 -26.28 19.96
CA LYS A 109 13.65 -25.02 19.32
C LYS A 109 14.81 -24.05 19.15
N ASP A 110 15.67 -23.89 20.16
CA ASP A 110 16.84 -23.01 20.09
C ASP A 110 17.83 -23.51 19.03
N MET A 111 18.04 -24.83 18.93
CA MET A 111 18.86 -25.42 17.86
C MET A 111 18.25 -25.17 16.48
N LYS A 112 16.92 -25.29 16.35
CA LYS A 112 16.23 -24.99 15.09
C LYS A 112 16.30 -23.50 14.72
N ILE A 113 16.21 -22.60 15.70
CA ILE A 113 16.37 -21.16 15.50
C ILE A 113 17.77 -20.85 15.01
N MET A 114 18.79 -21.49 15.58
CA MET A 114 20.18 -21.33 15.14
C MET A 114 20.36 -21.78 13.68
N GLU A 115 19.87 -22.96 13.31
CA GLU A 115 19.92 -23.47 11.93
C GLU A 115 19.20 -22.53 10.93
N LEU A 116 18.02 -22.02 11.30
CA LEU A 116 17.28 -21.08 10.47
C LEU A 116 18.01 -19.74 10.34
N SER A 117 18.65 -19.27 11.41
CA SER A 117 19.45 -18.05 11.40
C SER A 117 20.66 -18.19 10.46
N ASP A 118 21.36 -19.33 10.50
CA ASP A 118 22.46 -19.61 9.57
C ASP A 118 21.99 -19.64 8.11
N THR A 119 20.82 -20.25 7.86
CA THR A 119 20.21 -20.29 6.52
C THR A 119 19.83 -18.90 6.04
N ILE A 120 19.30 -18.04 6.92
CA ILE A 120 18.96 -16.65 6.60
C ILE A 120 20.23 -15.87 6.25
N LEU A 121 21.29 -15.98 7.06
CA LEU A 121 22.56 -15.30 6.79
C LEU A 121 23.17 -15.73 5.45
N GLU A 122 23.03 -17.00 5.06
CA GLU A 122 23.44 -17.47 3.74
C GLU A 122 22.59 -16.89 2.62
N LYS A 123 21.26 -16.81 2.80
CA LYS A 123 20.36 -16.16 1.83
C LYS A 123 20.60 -14.66 1.72
N GLU A 124 20.96 -13.99 2.82
CA GLU A 124 21.35 -12.57 2.80
C GLU A 124 22.64 -12.36 2.00
N ARG A 125 23.62 -13.27 2.10
CA ARG A 125 24.81 -13.26 1.24
C ARG A 125 24.44 -13.44 -0.23
N ASP A 126 23.61 -14.43 -0.57
CA ASP A 126 23.14 -14.65 -1.95
C ASP A 126 22.46 -13.39 -2.53
N ILE A 127 21.66 -12.70 -1.71
CA ILE A 127 20.96 -11.47 -2.12
C ILE A 127 21.97 -10.34 -2.41
N ILE A 128 22.98 -10.17 -1.55
CA ILE A 128 24.01 -9.15 -1.76
C ILE A 128 24.78 -9.43 -3.05
N GLU A 129 25.17 -10.69 -3.31
CA GLU A 129 25.83 -11.08 -4.56
C GLU A 129 24.95 -10.82 -5.79
N LEU A 130 23.65 -11.13 -5.71
CA LEU A 130 22.70 -10.83 -6.80
C LEU A 130 22.54 -9.33 -7.03
N GLN A 131 22.50 -8.52 -5.98
CA GLN A 131 22.43 -7.07 -6.08
C GLN A 131 23.69 -6.49 -6.73
N GLU A 132 24.87 -7.00 -6.40
CA GLU A 132 26.14 -6.61 -7.02
C GLU A 132 26.15 -6.97 -8.51
N MET A 133 25.74 -8.19 -8.89
CA MET A 133 25.62 -8.58 -10.30
C MET A 133 24.62 -7.71 -11.08
N CYS A 134 23.48 -7.34 -10.47
CA CYS A 134 22.54 -6.42 -11.11
C CYS A 134 23.15 -5.03 -11.32
N HIS A 135 23.94 -4.54 -10.36
CA HIS A 135 24.65 -3.26 -10.48
C HIS A 135 25.70 -3.31 -11.59
N GLU A 136 26.53 -4.36 -11.64
CA GLU A 136 27.52 -4.58 -12.71
C GLU A 136 26.86 -4.65 -14.09
N GLN A 137 25.68 -5.29 -14.18
CA GLN A 137 24.94 -5.39 -15.45
C GLN A 137 24.39 -4.03 -15.91
N GLU A 138 23.95 -3.18 -14.99
CA GLU A 138 23.56 -1.80 -15.28
C GLU A 138 24.75 -0.97 -15.77
N GLU A 139 25.90 -1.07 -15.09
CA GLU A 139 27.14 -0.41 -15.52
C GLU A 139 27.58 -0.90 -16.91
N LEU A 140 27.50 -2.20 -17.18
CA LEU A 140 27.81 -2.79 -18.49
C LEU A 140 26.85 -2.27 -19.57
N MET A 141 25.55 -2.19 -19.30
CA MET A 141 24.59 -1.57 -20.21
C MET A 141 24.92 -0.11 -20.48
N GLN A 142 25.27 0.66 -19.45
CA GLN A 142 25.64 2.06 -19.60
C GLN A 142 26.92 2.22 -20.43
N ALA A 143 27.93 1.36 -20.20
CA ALA A 143 29.17 1.33 -20.98
C ALA A 143 28.89 0.95 -22.45
N LYS A 144 28.03 -0.04 -22.69
CA LYS A 144 27.60 -0.44 -24.04
C LYS A 144 26.86 0.68 -24.76
N ALA A 145 25.96 1.39 -24.07
CA ALA A 145 25.26 2.54 -24.61
C ALA A 145 26.22 3.68 -24.97
N LYS A 146 27.18 4.00 -24.08
CA LYS A 146 28.25 4.98 -24.36
C LYS A 146 29.10 4.57 -25.56
N ALA A 147 29.51 3.30 -25.65
CA ALA A 147 30.28 2.79 -26.78
C ALA A 147 29.49 2.87 -28.09
N PHE A 148 28.20 2.51 -28.07
CA PHE A 148 27.33 2.61 -29.24
C PHE A 148 27.15 4.07 -29.68
N HIS A 149 26.98 5.00 -28.73
CA HIS A 149 26.91 6.43 -29.01
C HIS A 149 28.21 6.96 -29.63
N ILE A 150 29.38 6.54 -29.13
CA ILE A 150 30.68 6.88 -29.72
C ILE A 150 30.78 6.35 -31.16
N ILE A 151 30.35 5.11 -31.42
CA ILE A 151 30.36 4.53 -32.77
C ILE A 151 29.41 5.30 -33.70
N GLN A 152 28.18 5.60 -33.26
CA GLN A 152 27.24 6.41 -34.03
C GLN A 152 27.81 7.80 -34.33
N GLN A 153 28.42 8.46 -33.34
CA GLN A 153 29.07 9.76 -33.53
C GLN A 153 30.22 9.66 -34.53
N LYS A 154 31.09 8.65 -34.42
CA LYS A 154 32.18 8.43 -35.39
C LYS A 154 31.68 8.16 -36.80
N LEU A 155 30.56 7.45 -36.94
CA LEU A 155 29.94 7.15 -38.23
C LEU A 155 29.28 8.40 -38.84
N LEU A 156 28.73 9.28 -37.99
CA LEU A 156 28.28 10.62 -38.39
C LEU A 156 29.45 11.55 -38.75
N ASP A 157 30.55 11.51 -38.01
CA ASP A 157 31.77 12.29 -38.30
C ASP A 157 32.40 11.83 -39.63
N LEU A 158 32.34 10.53 -39.94
CA LEU A 158 32.78 9.96 -41.21
C LEU A 158 31.88 10.38 -42.38
N SER A 159 30.56 10.48 -42.17
CA SER A 159 29.62 10.93 -43.22
C SER A 159 29.64 12.45 -43.43
N THR A 160 30.04 13.23 -42.42
CA THR A 160 30.17 14.69 -42.47
C THR A 160 31.55 15.19 -42.90
N ARG A 161 32.60 14.35 -42.90
CA ARG A 161 33.89 14.65 -43.56
C ARG A 161 33.73 14.63 -45.08
N THR A 162 33.18 15.72 -45.62
CA THR A 162 33.34 16.05 -47.03
C THR A 162 34.74 16.62 -47.23
N THR A 163 35.51 15.96 -48.08
CA THR A 163 36.78 16.40 -48.69
C THR A 163 38.04 16.48 -47.81
N ARG A 164 38.96 15.55 -48.11
CA ARG A 164 40.42 15.72 -48.22
C ARG A 164 41.19 15.99 -46.92
N GLU A 165 41.80 14.94 -46.37
CA GLU A 165 43.20 14.97 -45.94
C GLU A 165 43.83 13.58 -46.17
N ASP A 166 44.95 13.56 -46.89
CA ASP A 166 45.82 12.43 -47.12
C ASP A 166 46.47 11.99 -45.79
N SER A 167 46.47 10.69 -45.47
CA SER A 167 47.52 10.00 -44.69
C SER A 167 47.27 8.49 -44.63
N THR A 168 48.01 7.77 -45.48
CA THR A 168 48.78 6.53 -45.22
C THR A 168 48.26 5.50 -44.20
N GLU A 169 47.87 4.35 -44.75
CA GLU A 169 48.32 2.99 -44.40
C GLU A 169 48.43 2.62 -42.90
N THR A 170 47.47 1.85 -42.39
CA THR A 170 47.80 0.56 -41.74
C THR A 170 46.63 -0.41 -41.90
N GLU A 171 46.92 -1.51 -42.57
CA GLU A 171 46.07 -2.66 -42.80
C GLU A 171 45.84 -3.43 -41.48
N ALA A 172 44.59 -3.65 -41.11
CA ALA A 172 44.21 -4.71 -40.18
C ALA A 172 42.93 -5.36 -40.70
N ALA A 173 43.10 -6.17 -41.74
CA ALA A 173 42.15 -7.19 -42.11
C ALA A 173 42.06 -8.22 -40.97
N PHE A 174 40.94 -8.25 -40.25
CA PHE A 174 40.51 -9.46 -39.55
C PHE A 174 39.19 -9.93 -40.14
N ILE A 175 39.33 -10.99 -40.92
CA ILE A 175 38.30 -11.82 -41.52
C ILE A 175 37.57 -12.56 -40.39
N PHE A 176 36.25 -12.44 -40.35
CA PHE A 176 35.36 -13.49 -39.83
C PHE A 176 34.21 -13.66 -40.84
N GLU A 177 34.51 -14.41 -41.88
CA GLU A 177 33.56 -15.24 -42.65
C GLU A 177 33.71 -16.68 -42.10
N THR A 178 32.74 -17.59 -41.97
CA THR A 178 31.30 -17.70 -42.22
C THR A 178 30.90 -19.09 -41.70
N SER A 179 29.70 -19.29 -41.14
CA SER A 179 28.80 -20.42 -41.48
C SER A 179 27.59 -20.52 -40.55
N CYS A 180 26.39 -20.23 -41.10
CA CYS A 180 25.30 -21.21 -41.17
C CYS A 180 24.15 -20.66 -42.06
N THR A 181 23.65 -21.57 -42.88
CA THR A 181 22.81 -21.45 -44.09
C THR A 181 21.33 -21.12 -43.78
N PRO A 182 20.54 -20.67 -44.77
CA PRO A 182 19.21 -20.07 -44.56
C PRO A 182 18.08 -21.10 -44.62
N LEU A 183 17.02 -20.90 -43.84
CA LEU A 183 15.72 -21.53 -44.06
C LEU A 183 14.61 -20.49 -43.90
N SER A 184 13.90 -20.27 -45.00
CA SER A 184 12.60 -19.60 -45.03
C SER A 184 11.50 -20.65 -45.21
N LEU A 185 10.33 -20.31 -44.69
CA LEU A 185 9.00 -20.89 -44.89
C LEU A 185 8.45 -21.98 -43.93
N LEU A 186 7.37 -21.53 -43.24
CA LEU A 186 6.05 -22.17 -43.14
C LEU A 186 5.70 -22.95 -41.87
N GLN A 187 5.03 -22.29 -40.92
CA GLN A 187 3.63 -22.57 -40.55
C GLN A 187 3.17 -21.70 -39.38
N GLN A 188 2.11 -20.90 -39.61
CA GLN A 188 1.17 -20.52 -38.57
C GLN A 188 0.48 -21.79 -38.02
N PRO A 189 0.00 -21.74 -36.77
CA PRO A 189 -1.43 -21.59 -36.65
C PRO A 189 -1.88 -20.46 -35.71
N ARG A 190 -2.97 -19.84 -36.14
CA ARG A 190 -3.93 -19.01 -35.41
C ARG A 190 -4.11 -19.37 -33.93
N LYS A 191 -4.16 -18.35 -33.06
CA LYS A 191 -5.37 -17.84 -32.36
C LYS A 191 -4.97 -16.76 -31.33
N GLU A 192 -5.45 -15.53 -31.54
CA GLU A 192 -6.41 -14.82 -30.68
C GLU A 192 -5.83 -14.19 -29.40
N LYS A 193 -5.65 -12.86 -29.43
CA LYS A 193 -6.46 -11.92 -28.64
C LYS A 193 -6.27 -10.49 -29.17
N ARG A 194 -7.29 -10.02 -29.89
CA ARG A 194 -7.65 -8.60 -29.98
C ARG A 194 -8.49 -8.28 -28.74
N TYR A 195 -8.25 -7.14 -28.11
CA TYR A 195 -9.32 -6.27 -27.65
C TYR A 195 -8.90 -4.83 -27.97
N GLN A 196 -9.56 -4.27 -28.98
CA GLN A 196 -9.85 -2.85 -29.11
C GLN A 196 -11.07 -2.56 -28.23
N HIS A 197 -11.13 -1.40 -27.57
CA HIS A 197 -11.99 -0.30 -28.03
C HIS A 197 -11.96 0.91 -27.09
N ASP A 198 -11.85 2.06 -27.74
CA ASP A 198 -12.24 3.40 -27.31
C ASP A 198 -13.64 3.49 -26.68
N SER A 199 -13.85 4.46 -25.78
CA SER A 199 -14.58 5.73 -26.06
C SER A 199 -15.50 6.25 -24.91
N PHE A 200 -15.44 7.60 -24.76
CA PHE A 200 -16.43 8.57 -24.23
C PHE A 200 -16.27 9.19 -22.80
N SER A 201 -16.06 10.53 -22.86
CA SER A 201 -16.19 11.68 -21.92
C SER A 201 -17.53 11.74 -21.12
N PRO A 202 -17.82 12.65 -20.14
CA PRO A 202 -17.19 13.95 -19.83
C PRO A 202 -17.10 14.40 -18.35
N GLY A 203 -16.37 15.48 -18.05
CA GLY A 203 -16.47 16.16 -16.76
C GLY A 203 -15.50 17.32 -16.53
N HIS A 204 -15.82 18.50 -17.05
CA HIS A 204 -15.22 19.76 -16.61
C HIS A 204 -15.75 20.15 -15.23
N ALA A 205 -14.85 20.44 -14.28
CA ALA A 205 -15.10 21.37 -13.19
C ALA A 205 -13.83 22.18 -12.93
N VAL A 206 -13.93 23.48 -13.25
CA VAL A 206 -12.95 24.51 -12.97
C VAL A 206 -12.94 24.77 -11.46
N LEU A 207 -11.79 24.63 -10.80
CA LEU A 207 -11.54 25.27 -9.51
C LEU A 207 -10.16 25.92 -9.52
N ASN A 208 -10.19 27.24 -9.71
CA ASN A 208 -9.10 28.15 -9.38
C ASN A 208 -8.87 28.13 -7.87
N PHE A 209 -7.70 27.70 -7.41
CA PHE A 209 -7.15 28.18 -6.15
C PHE A 209 -5.81 28.87 -6.38
N LYS A 210 -5.89 30.18 -6.19
CA LYS A 210 -4.79 31.12 -6.11
C LYS A 210 -4.27 31.07 -4.66
N MET A 211 -3.02 30.66 -4.49
CA MET A 211 -2.20 30.88 -3.29
C MET A 211 -0.77 31.03 -3.83
N GLY A 212 -0.04 32.13 -3.71
CA GLY A 212 -0.09 33.16 -2.69
C GLY A 212 1.23 33.17 -1.93
N SER A 213 2.23 33.80 -2.53
CA SER A 213 3.36 34.52 -1.90
C SER A 213 4.43 33.80 -1.07
N SER A 214 5.68 33.84 -1.56
CA SER A 214 6.91 34.28 -0.87
C SER A 214 8.13 33.71 -1.62
N GLY A 215 9.19 34.42 -1.99
CA GLY A 215 9.53 35.84 -1.93
C GLY A 215 10.82 36.07 -2.75
N SER A 216 10.95 37.32 -3.21
CA SER A 216 12.16 38.06 -3.61
C SER A 216 12.79 37.86 -5.01
N PRO A 217 13.02 38.98 -5.77
CA PRO A 217 13.54 39.02 -7.16
C PRO A 217 15.08 39.27 -7.22
N PRO A 218 15.71 39.38 -8.42
CA PRO A 218 17.06 38.86 -8.75
C PRO A 218 18.20 39.90 -8.63
N PRO A 219 19.49 39.52 -8.85
CA PRO A 219 20.52 40.48 -9.21
C PRO A 219 20.48 40.79 -10.72
N VAL A 220 20.56 42.08 -11.02
CA VAL A 220 20.76 42.69 -12.33
C VAL A 220 22.24 42.54 -12.73
N ASP A 221 22.49 42.20 -13.99
CA ASP A 221 23.73 42.57 -14.68
C ASP A 221 23.36 43.49 -15.87
N PRO A 222 24.04 44.64 -16.09
CA PRO A 222 23.63 45.67 -17.04
C PRO A 222 24.54 45.72 -18.28
N SER A 223 24.02 45.33 -19.44
CA SER A 223 24.43 45.71 -20.82
C SER A 223 23.92 44.60 -21.75
N GLU A 224 23.16 44.82 -22.81
CA GLU A 224 23.27 45.88 -23.81
C GLU A 224 21.87 46.36 -24.26
N GLU A 225 21.80 47.67 -24.46
CA GLU A 225 20.72 48.37 -25.14
C GLU A 225 20.77 48.08 -26.65
N CYS A 226 19.63 47.74 -27.27
CA CYS A 226 19.01 48.56 -28.33
C CYS A 226 17.96 47.76 -29.14
N SER A 227 16.73 48.31 -29.13
CA SER A 227 15.66 48.24 -30.14
C SER A 227 14.82 46.96 -30.17
N SER A 228 13.59 46.86 -29.64
CA SER A 228 12.37 47.70 -29.74
C SER A 228 11.72 47.73 -31.13
N LEU A 229 10.62 46.97 -31.27
CA LEU A 229 9.32 47.30 -31.92
C LEU A 229 8.57 45.98 -32.17
N THR A 230 7.84 45.47 -31.18
CA THR A 230 6.36 45.58 -31.01
C THR A 230 5.53 44.90 -32.10
N LEU A 231 4.94 43.78 -31.67
CA LEU A 231 3.61 43.27 -31.98
C LEU A 231 2.56 44.40 -32.19
N ASP A 232 1.67 44.25 -33.17
CA ASP A 232 0.24 44.14 -32.85
C ASP A 232 -0.58 43.57 -34.01
N ASN A 233 -1.44 42.63 -33.62
CA ASN A 233 -2.48 41.96 -34.40
C ASN A 233 -3.78 42.75 -34.28
N SER A 234 -4.53 42.94 -35.37
CA SER A 234 -6.00 42.89 -35.33
C SER A 234 -6.64 42.94 -36.72
N ASN A 235 -7.27 41.81 -37.08
CA ASN A 235 -8.53 41.65 -37.81
C ASN A 235 -9.11 42.86 -38.56
N ILE A 236 -9.40 42.68 -39.85
CA ILE A 236 -10.75 42.83 -40.42
C ILE A 236 -10.90 41.80 -41.54
N GLN A 237 -12.09 41.25 -41.56
CA GLN A 237 -12.60 40.12 -42.30
C GLN A 237 -13.56 40.62 -43.41
N ASP A 238 -13.63 39.84 -44.49
CA ASP A 238 -14.70 39.64 -45.48
C ASP A 238 -15.13 40.72 -46.51
N ASP A 239 -15.27 40.16 -47.73
CA ASP A 239 -16.18 40.43 -48.85
C ASP A 239 -16.10 41.74 -49.65
N PHE A 240 -15.73 41.63 -50.93
CA PHE A 240 -16.69 41.72 -52.04
C PHE A 240 -16.08 41.24 -53.37
N ASP A 241 -16.90 40.49 -54.09
CA ASP A 241 -16.70 39.84 -55.39
C ASP A 241 -16.53 40.79 -56.61
N ALA A 242 -15.95 40.19 -57.65
CA ALA A 242 -16.32 40.28 -59.07
C ALA A 242 -16.09 41.57 -59.90
N ASP A 243 -15.14 41.41 -60.82
CA ASP A 243 -15.34 41.46 -62.29
C ASP A 243 -14.97 42.73 -63.09
N ASP A 244 -14.30 42.38 -64.20
CA ASP A 244 -14.14 43.01 -65.52
C ASP A 244 -13.58 44.43 -65.71
N GLY A 245 -12.85 44.58 -66.81
CA GLY A 245 -12.67 45.88 -67.46
C GLY A 245 -11.25 46.22 -67.90
N ALA A 246 -10.87 45.72 -69.07
CA ALA A 246 -9.74 46.18 -69.86
C ALA A 246 -9.65 47.71 -69.98
N SER A 247 -8.43 48.27 -69.94
CA SER A 247 -7.96 49.27 -70.93
C SER A 247 -6.53 49.72 -70.70
N ALA A 248 -5.84 49.84 -71.83
CA ALA A 248 -4.55 50.48 -71.99
C ALA A 248 -4.59 51.97 -71.56
N SER A 249 -3.46 52.49 -71.07
CA SER A 249 -2.68 53.53 -71.76
C SER A 249 -1.83 54.38 -70.80
N SER A 250 -0.54 54.41 -71.08
CA SER A 250 0.39 55.56 -71.09
C SER A 250 0.56 56.48 -69.87
N LEU A 251 1.82 56.70 -69.46
CA LEU A 251 2.49 58.01 -69.52
C LEU A 251 4.03 57.82 -69.36
N CYS A 252 4.79 57.88 -70.46
CA CYS A 252 5.61 59.03 -70.88
C CYS A 252 6.86 59.36 -70.02
N GLN A 253 8.04 58.97 -70.50
CA GLN A 253 9.26 59.78 -70.35
C GLN A 253 9.86 60.13 -71.71
N LYS A 254 9.83 61.43 -72.02
CA LYS A 254 10.43 62.08 -73.19
C LYS A 254 11.96 62.08 -73.05
N LYS A 255 12.67 61.68 -74.11
CA LYS A 255 14.00 62.22 -74.43
C LYS A 255 14.06 62.66 -75.89
N HIS A 256 14.52 63.89 -76.07
CA HIS A 256 14.53 64.66 -77.30
C HIS A 256 15.46 64.07 -78.37
N ARG A 257 14.94 63.84 -79.58
CA ARG A 257 15.74 63.62 -80.78
C ARG A 257 15.58 64.82 -81.72
N LYS A 258 16.69 65.52 -81.97
CA LYS A 258 16.79 66.64 -82.93
C LYS A 258 16.46 66.11 -84.33
N LYS A 259 15.44 66.67 -84.98
CA LYS A 259 15.16 66.47 -86.40
C LYS A 259 16.16 67.29 -87.20
N VAL A 260 16.96 66.61 -88.02
CA VAL A 260 17.81 67.22 -89.05
C VAL A 260 17.09 67.02 -90.37
N THR A 261 16.64 68.11 -90.97
CA THR A 261 16.11 68.19 -92.33
C THR A 261 17.27 68.51 -93.27
N PHE A 262 17.53 67.65 -94.25
CA PHE A 262 18.39 68.00 -95.38
C PHE A 262 17.52 68.25 -96.61
N ASP A 263 17.60 69.47 -97.12
CA ASP A 263 17.21 69.85 -98.48
C ASP A 263 18.14 69.19 -99.48
N LEU A 264 17.59 68.56 -100.52
CA LEU A 264 18.32 68.18 -101.73
C LEU A 264 17.80 69.03 -102.92
N PRO A 265 18.71 69.58 -103.76
CA PRO A 265 18.37 70.54 -104.79
C PRO A 265 17.66 69.91 -106.01
N PRO A 266 16.94 70.71 -106.81
CA PRO A 266 16.10 70.22 -107.90
C PRO A 266 16.90 69.79 -109.13
N ARG A 267 16.42 68.71 -109.76
CA ARG A 267 16.79 68.19 -111.07
C ARG A 267 16.91 69.33 -112.10
N LYS A 268 18.07 69.42 -112.75
CA LYS A 268 18.24 70.21 -113.97
C LYS A 268 17.50 69.52 -115.11
N GLU A 269 16.56 70.25 -115.67
CA GLU A 269 15.87 69.94 -116.91
C GLU A 269 16.83 70.07 -118.11
N PHE A 270 16.59 69.19 -119.08
CA PHE A 270 17.21 69.17 -120.39
C PHE A 270 17.02 70.50 -121.12
N LYS A 271 18.08 70.98 -121.80
CA LYS A 271 17.99 72.07 -122.77
C LYS A 271 18.62 71.63 -124.10
N ASN A 272 17.75 71.47 -125.09
CA ASN A 272 18.04 71.29 -126.50
C ASN A 272 18.58 72.59 -127.15
N GLY A 273 19.35 72.41 -128.23
CA GLY A 273 19.80 73.42 -129.20
C GLY A 273 21.32 73.30 -129.43
N ASN A 274 21.87 73.11 -130.63
CA ASN A 274 21.41 73.51 -131.96
C ASN A 274 22.21 72.78 -133.07
N SER A 275 21.49 72.34 -134.11
CA SER A 275 21.75 72.43 -135.57
C SER A 275 23.08 72.02 -136.25
N GLN A 276 22.89 71.38 -137.43
CA GLN A 276 23.81 71.01 -138.53
C GLN A 276 24.66 69.75 -138.27
N GLU A 277 24.75 68.74 -139.13
CA GLU A 277 24.39 68.55 -140.54
C GLU A 277 24.27 67.03 -140.82
N GLU A 278 23.36 66.67 -141.73
CA GLU A 278 23.47 65.58 -142.71
C GLU A 278 23.71 64.12 -142.25
N GLY A 279 22.60 63.38 -142.19
CA GLY A 279 22.34 62.33 -143.18
C GLY A 279 22.90 60.92 -142.97
N ASN A 280 23.97 60.72 -142.19
CA ASN A 280 24.61 59.40 -142.03
C ASN A 280 24.79 58.93 -140.57
N ASN A 281 24.08 59.57 -139.62
CA ASN A 281 24.22 59.33 -138.18
C ASN A 281 23.02 58.64 -137.49
N ILE A 282 21.91 58.38 -138.20
CA ILE A 282 20.71 57.79 -137.60
C ILE A 282 20.92 56.31 -137.29
N THR A 283 21.61 55.57 -138.17
CA THR A 283 21.85 54.14 -137.99
C THR A 283 22.81 53.86 -136.83
N GLN A 284 23.84 54.69 -136.65
CA GLN A 284 24.76 54.60 -135.52
C GLN A 284 24.07 54.96 -134.20
N ALA A 285 23.22 56.00 -134.19
CA ALA A 285 22.44 56.36 -133.01
C ALA A 285 21.42 55.28 -132.60
N ILE A 286 20.81 54.57 -133.56
CA ILE A 286 19.93 53.43 -133.25
C ILE A 286 20.72 52.27 -132.65
N ILE A 287 21.91 51.96 -133.17
CA ILE A 287 22.80 50.93 -132.63
C ILE A 287 23.24 51.30 -131.21
N ASP A 288 23.66 52.56 -130.99
CA ASP A 288 24.10 53.05 -129.69
C ASP A 288 22.96 53.09 -128.67
N VAL A 289 21.75 53.53 -129.06
CA VAL A 289 20.55 53.51 -128.20
C VAL A 289 20.10 52.08 -127.90
N THR A 290 20.24 51.14 -128.84
CA THR A 290 19.90 49.73 -128.60
C THR A 290 20.89 49.09 -127.64
N ALA A 291 22.19 49.33 -127.83
CA ALA A 291 23.24 48.88 -126.93
C ALA A 291 23.10 49.50 -125.53
N GLU A 292 22.77 50.79 -125.44
CA GLU A 292 22.49 51.48 -124.18
C GLU A 292 21.21 50.94 -123.52
N ASN A 293 20.16 50.62 -124.30
CA ASN A 293 18.94 50.02 -123.75
C ASN A 293 19.20 48.61 -123.20
N ASP A 294 20.01 47.81 -123.90
CA ASP A 294 20.42 46.48 -123.43
C ASP A 294 21.28 46.59 -122.17
N GLN A 295 22.20 47.56 -122.12
CA GLN A 295 23.00 47.85 -120.93
C GLN A 295 22.13 48.34 -119.75
N LEU A 296 21.10 49.14 -120.00
CA LEU A 296 20.13 49.57 -118.99
C LEU A 296 19.27 48.41 -118.49
N ARG A 297 18.84 47.49 -119.38
CA ARG A 297 18.12 46.27 -118.99
C ARG A 297 18.98 45.38 -118.12
N GLN A 298 20.26 45.22 -118.47
CA GLN A 298 21.22 44.49 -117.66
C GLN A 298 21.44 45.17 -116.29
N THR A 299 21.57 46.50 -116.27
CA THR A 299 21.74 47.27 -115.02
C THR A 299 20.50 47.17 -114.13
N ILE A 300 19.30 47.21 -114.71
CA ILE A 300 18.04 47.01 -113.97
C ILE A 300 17.98 45.58 -113.42
N GLN A 301 18.34 44.58 -114.21
CA GLN A 301 18.35 43.19 -113.75
C GLN A 301 19.40 42.96 -112.63
N GLU A 302 20.57 43.59 -112.72
CA GLU A 302 21.59 43.59 -111.67
C GLU A 302 21.12 44.34 -110.42
N MET A 303 20.43 45.48 -110.57
CA MET A 303 19.83 46.21 -109.47
C MET A 303 18.68 45.43 -108.81
N GLU A 304 17.83 44.77 -109.57
CA GLU A 304 16.76 43.90 -109.07
C GLU A 304 17.33 42.68 -108.35
N LYS A 305 18.43 42.11 -108.86
CA LYS A 305 19.18 41.06 -108.18
C LYS A 305 19.79 41.56 -106.88
N CYS A 306 20.47 42.70 -106.87
CA CYS A 306 21.02 43.31 -105.64
C CYS A 306 19.92 43.70 -104.64
N ALA A 307 18.77 44.19 -105.11
CA ALA A 307 17.61 44.49 -104.28
C ALA A 307 17.02 43.20 -103.69
N SER A 308 16.93 42.14 -104.47
CA SER A 308 16.49 40.81 -104.01
C SER A 308 17.47 40.22 -103.00
N ASP A 309 18.77 40.30 -103.25
CA ASP A 309 19.83 39.82 -102.35
C ASP A 309 19.83 40.59 -101.03
N SER A 310 19.66 41.91 -101.07
CA SER A 310 19.54 42.73 -99.86
C SER A 310 18.24 42.50 -99.10
N GLN A 311 17.11 42.28 -99.79
CA GLN A 311 15.84 41.89 -99.18
C GLN A 311 15.90 40.50 -98.53
N ASN A 312 16.57 39.55 -99.18
CA ASN A 312 16.82 38.22 -98.62
C ASN A 312 17.73 38.31 -97.38
N HIS A 313 18.79 39.12 -97.45
CA HIS A 313 19.70 39.34 -96.31
C HIS A 313 18.99 40.03 -95.14
N LEU A 314 18.14 41.02 -95.40
CA LEU A 314 17.29 41.65 -94.37
C LEU A 314 16.31 40.66 -93.76
N SER A 315 15.67 39.82 -94.58
CA SER A 315 14.76 38.77 -94.09
C SER A 315 15.52 37.76 -93.22
N GLN A 316 16.75 37.43 -93.59
CA GLN A 316 17.62 36.55 -92.81
C GLN A 316 18.04 37.18 -91.47
N LEU A 317 18.43 38.46 -91.47
CA LEU A 317 18.74 39.21 -90.24
C LEU A 317 17.52 39.37 -89.33
N GLN A 318 16.33 39.62 -89.91
CA GLN A 318 15.07 39.69 -89.16
C GLN A 318 14.77 38.34 -88.49
N THR A 319 14.97 37.24 -89.22
CA THR A 319 14.78 35.88 -88.69
C THR A 319 15.76 35.59 -87.55
N GLN A 320 17.03 35.97 -87.69
CA GLN A 320 18.04 35.84 -86.64
C GLN A 320 17.72 36.70 -85.41
N LEU A 321 17.21 37.92 -85.60
CA LEU A 321 16.78 38.79 -84.51
C LEU A 321 15.60 38.19 -83.76
N ASP A 322 14.61 37.65 -84.48
CA ASP A 322 13.45 36.98 -83.90
C ASP A 322 13.85 35.72 -83.14
N GLU A 323 14.82 34.95 -83.66
CA GLU A 323 15.36 33.76 -83.02
C GLU A 323 16.13 34.12 -81.73
N MET A 324 17.03 35.11 -81.77
CA MET A 324 17.69 35.62 -80.56
C MET A 324 16.69 36.16 -79.52
N CYS A 325 15.61 36.82 -79.95
CA CYS A 325 14.57 37.30 -79.05
C CYS A 325 13.83 36.12 -78.39
N ARG A 326 13.55 35.05 -79.14
CA ARG A 326 12.94 33.83 -78.59
C ARG A 326 13.88 33.12 -77.63
N ASP A 327 15.16 33.00 -77.98
CA ASP A 327 16.18 32.39 -77.13
C ASP A 327 16.40 33.16 -75.83
N GLY A 328 16.42 34.49 -75.89
CA GLY A 328 16.46 35.34 -74.70
C GLY A 328 15.26 35.12 -73.77
N ARG A 329 14.04 35.04 -74.32
CA ARG A 329 12.83 34.71 -73.53
C ARG A 329 12.90 33.30 -72.95
N ASN A 330 13.36 32.33 -73.72
CA ASN A 330 13.51 30.93 -73.28
C ASN A 330 14.55 30.80 -72.17
N GLN A 331 15.67 31.50 -72.25
CA GLN A 331 16.69 31.54 -71.20
C GLN A 331 16.12 32.14 -69.90
N VAL A 332 15.37 33.23 -69.99
CA VAL A 332 14.69 33.83 -68.82
C VAL A 332 13.67 32.87 -68.21
N LEU A 333 12.86 32.20 -69.03
CA LEU A 333 11.90 31.19 -68.55
C LEU A 333 12.60 29.99 -67.89
N LYS A 334 13.70 29.52 -68.46
CA LYS A 334 14.50 28.42 -67.90
C LYS A 334 15.15 28.82 -66.57
N ALA A 335 15.70 30.03 -66.48
CA ALA A 335 16.25 30.56 -65.24
C ALA A 335 15.17 30.73 -64.17
N ARG A 336 13.99 31.26 -64.55
CA ARG A 336 12.83 31.39 -63.66
C ARG A 336 12.34 30.04 -63.16
N ALA A 337 12.18 29.04 -64.04
CA ALA A 337 11.78 27.69 -63.67
C ALA A 337 12.81 27.03 -62.73
N SER A 338 14.11 27.20 -63.00
CA SER A 338 15.18 26.69 -62.14
C SER A 338 15.17 27.35 -60.75
N MET A 339 15.00 28.68 -60.67
CA MET A 339 14.88 29.39 -59.39
C MET A 339 13.61 28.99 -58.63
N GLN A 340 12.48 28.86 -59.32
CA GLN A 340 11.22 28.44 -58.70
C GLN A 340 11.30 27.00 -58.18
N GLY A 341 12.02 26.11 -58.88
CA GLY A 341 12.34 24.78 -58.39
C GLY A 341 13.17 24.84 -57.09
N LYS A 342 14.23 25.65 -57.07
CA LYS A 342 15.04 25.84 -55.84
C LYS A 342 14.25 26.44 -54.68
N ILE A 343 13.34 27.39 -54.94
CA ILE A 343 12.47 27.96 -53.91
C ILE A 343 11.57 26.87 -53.35
N ARG A 344 10.93 26.06 -54.19
CA ARG A 344 10.09 24.95 -53.75
C ARG A 344 10.88 23.92 -52.93
N ASP A 345 12.08 23.53 -53.36
CA ASP A 345 12.94 22.62 -52.61
C ASP A 345 13.32 23.18 -51.23
N LEU A 346 13.50 24.50 -51.11
CA LEU A 346 13.77 25.17 -49.83
C LEU A 346 12.51 25.27 -48.96
N GLU A 347 11.35 25.58 -49.54
CA GLU A 347 10.05 25.59 -48.85
C GLU A 347 9.72 24.20 -48.30
N ASP A 348 9.92 23.14 -49.10
CA ASP A 348 9.73 21.75 -48.68
C ASP A 348 10.69 21.39 -47.54
N LYS A 349 11.97 21.76 -47.63
CA LYS A 349 12.95 21.55 -46.54
C LYS A 349 12.59 22.29 -45.25
N ILE A 350 12.11 23.52 -45.34
CA ILE A 350 11.66 24.29 -44.17
C ILE A 350 10.42 23.62 -43.57
N SER A 351 9.49 23.15 -44.40
CA SER A 351 8.30 22.44 -43.97
C SER A 351 8.65 21.14 -43.24
N THR A 352 9.53 20.31 -43.81
CA THR A 352 9.98 19.06 -43.16
C THR A 352 10.72 19.33 -41.86
N MET A 353 11.59 20.34 -41.83
CA MET A 353 12.32 20.71 -40.62
C MET A 353 11.36 21.22 -39.52
N ASN A 354 10.33 21.99 -39.89
CA ASN A 354 9.32 22.46 -38.94
C ASN A 354 8.47 21.30 -38.39
N THR A 355 8.08 20.34 -39.22
CA THR A 355 7.34 19.15 -38.76
C THR A 355 8.20 18.30 -37.83
N GLU A 356 9.47 18.05 -38.17
CA GLU A 356 10.40 17.31 -37.31
C GLU A 356 10.62 18.03 -35.97
N HIS A 357 10.73 19.36 -35.98
CA HIS A 357 10.82 20.15 -34.75
C HIS A 357 9.55 20.05 -33.91
N ALA A 358 8.36 20.13 -34.52
CA ALA A 358 7.09 19.98 -33.81
C ALA A 358 6.97 18.58 -33.18
N ASP A 359 7.26 17.52 -33.94
CA ASP A 359 7.26 16.14 -33.46
C ASP A 359 8.23 15.95 -32.28
N LYS A 360 9.42 16.57 -32.35
CA LYS A 360 10.40 16.53 -31.28
C LYS A 360 9.92 17.28 -30.03
N VAL A 361 9.26 18.42 -30.19
CA VAL A 361 8.67 19.17 -29.07
C VAL A 361 7.56 18.35 -28.42
N ASP A 362 6.68 17.73 -29.20
CA ASP A 362 5.60 16.89 -28.68
C ASP A 362 6.12 15.65 -27.96
N HIS A 363 7.16 15.00 -28.52
CA HIS A 363 7.81 13.87 -27.87
C HIS A 363 8.46 14.27 -26.53
N LEU A 364 9.16 15.41 -26.50
CA LEU A 364 9.75 15.94 -25.27
C LEU A 364 8.68 16.32 -24.24
N ASN A 365 7.57 16.93 -24.66
CA ASN A 365 6.46 17.27 -23.78
C ASN A 365 5.81 16.01 -23.19
N ALA A 366 5.59 14.97 -24.01
CA ALA A 366 5.09 13.69 -23.54
C ALA A 366 6.05 13.05 -22.52
N SER A 367 7.35 13.06 -22.79
CA SER A 367 8.37 12.55 -21.87
C SER A 367 8.43 13.34 -20.56
N ILE A 368 8.27 14.66 -20.62
CA ILE A 368 8.19 15.50 -19.42
C ILE A 368 6.95 15.15 -18.60
N GLU A 369 5.81 14.91 -19.25
CA GLU A 369 4.56 14.59 -18.54
C GLU A 369 4.62 13.21 -17.88
N THR A 370 5.22 12.21 -18.54
CA THR A 370 5.46 10.90 -17.91
C THR A 370 6.39 11.03 -16.70
N LEU A 371 7.47 11.82 -16.81
CA LEU A 371 8.38 12.07 -15.67
C LEU A 371 7.69 12.82 -14.53
N ARG A 372 6.75 13.72 -14.82
CA ARG A 372 5.94 14.39 -13.78
C ARG A 372 5.02 13.41 -13.08
N ALA A 373 4.33 12.55 -13.82
CA ALA A 373 3.45 11.53 -13.27
C ALA A 373 4.23 10.53 -12.39
N ASP A 374 5.41 10.08 -12.84
CA ASP A 374 6.28 9.19 -12.05
C ASP A 374 6.76 9.87 -10.76
N ARG A 375 7.14 11.16 -10.84
CA ARG A 375 7.53 11.96 -9.66
C ARG A 375 6.36 12.13 -8.69
N GLU A 376 5.15 12.37 -9.17
CA GLU A 376 3.98 12.53 -8.31
C GLU A 376 3.63 11.21 -7.62
N TRP A 377 3.62 10.10 -8.35
CA TRP A 377 3.39 8.78 -7.80
C TRP A 377 4.42 8.41 -6.72
N THR A 378 5.70 8.67 -6.97
CA THR A 378 6.76 8.41 -5.97
C THR A 378 6.62 9.29 -4.73
N LEU A 379 6.15 10.53 -4.85
CA LEU A 379 5.85 11.38 -3.70
C LEU A 379 4.64 10.87 -2.89
N GLU A 380 3.58 10.44 -3.56
CA GLU A 380 2.40 9.86 -2.91
C GLU A 380 2.73 8.56 -2.16
N GLU A 381 3.51 7.68 -2.80
CA GLU A 381 3.92 6.42 -2.19
C GLU A 381 4.85 6.66 -0.99
N ASN A 382 5.79 7.61 -1.08
CA ASN A 382 6.60 8.03 0.06
C ASN A 382 5.74 8.59 1.21
N ALA A 383 4.74 9.43 0.91
CA ALA A 383 3.82 9.95 1.92
C ALA A 383 2.98 8.82 2.57
N ARG A 384 2.61 7.80 1.80
CA ARG A 384 1.92 6.60 2.32
C ARG A 384 2.83 5.78 3.24
N LEU A 385 4.07 5.53 2.83
CA LEU A 385 5.06 4.80 3.62
C LEU A 385 5.39 5.54 4.91
N LEU A 386 5.52 6.87 4.89
CA LEU A 386 5.74 7.68 6.09
C LEU A 386 4.58 7.58 7.08
N ARG A 387 3.32 7.61 6.61
CA ARG A 387 2.14 7.39 7.46
C ARG A 387 2.10 5.98 8.06
N LEU A 388 2.51 4.98 7.28
CA LEU A 388 2.59 3.61 7.77
C LEU A 388 3.68 3.47 8.86
N LEU A 389 4.84 4.08 8.63
CA LEU A 389 5.96 4.11 9.57
C LEU A 389 5.58 4.84 10.87
N SER A 390 4.87 5.96 10.79
CA SER A 390 4.38 6.66 11.99
C SER A 390 3.37 5.81 12.76
N SER A 391 2.46 5.12 12.09
CA SER A 391 1.51 4.19 12.74
C SER A 391 2.23 3.03 13.44
N TYR A 392 3.25 2.46 12.83
CA TYR A 392 4.04 1.40 13.47
C TYR A 392 4.84 1.92 14.68
N LYS A 393 5.41 3.12 14.60
CA LYS A 393 6.07 3.75 15.75
C LYS A 393 5.12 3.96 16.92
N GLU A 394 3.90 4.43 16.65
CA GLU A 394 2.86 4.61 17.68
C GLU A 394 2.46 3.26 18.30
N LYS A 395 2.21 2.23 17.48
CA LYS A 395 1.93 0.87 17.99
C LYS A 395 3.05 0.31 18.84
N LEU A 396 4.30 0.56 18.44
CA LEU A 396 5.48 0.14 19.21
C LEU A 396 5.53 0.88 20.56
N SER A 397 5.30 2.20 20.58
CA SER A 397 5.24 2.99 21.81
C SER A 397 4.16 2.45 22.76
N ASN A 398 2.95 2.22 22.26
CA ASN A 398 1.84 1.69 23.05
C ASN A 398 2.14 0.29 23.61
N ALA A 399 2.83 -0.56 22.84
CA ALA A 399 3.24 -1.88 23.31
C ALA A 399 4.31 -1.79 24.41
N TRP A 400 5.25 -0.85 24.31
CA TRP A 400 6.22 -0.57 25.37
C TRP A 400 5.57 -0.07 26.65
N GLU A 401 4.63 0.87 26.55
CA GLU A 401 3.87 1.38 27.71
C GLU A 401 3.06 0.27 28.38
N ALA A 402 2.41 -0.61 27.61
CA ALA A 402 1.70 -1.77 28.15
C ALA A 402 2.63 -2.77 28.83
N LEU A 403 3.83 -3.00 28.27
CA LEU A 403 4.84 -3.86 28.89
C LEU A 403 5.34 -3.26 30.22
N GLU A 404 5.58 -1.96 30.27
CA GLU A 404 6.00 -1.28 31.49
C GLU A 404 4.91 -1.33 32.56
N ALA A 405 3.64 -1.11 32.19
CA ALA A 405 2.51 -1.23 33.11
C ALA A 405 2.38 -2.64 33.70
N THR A 406 2.43 -3.67 32.85
CA THR A 406 2.39 -5.08 33.32
C THR A 406 3.60 -5.46 34.15
N GLN A 407 4.79 -4.90 33.85
CA GLN A 407 5.98 -5.09 34.68
C GLN A 407 5.79 -4.49 36.07
N GLU A 408 5.19 -3.31 36.17
CA GLU A 408 4.93 -2.66 37.45
C GLU A 408 3.89 -3.41 38.27
N GLU A 409 2.79 -3.85 37.64
CA GLU A 409 1.80 -4.73 38.27
C GLU A 409 2.45 -6.03 38.79
N SER A 410 3.38 -6.61 38.02
CA SER A 410 4.12 -7.81 38.44
C SER A 410 5.04 -7.54 39.64
N LYS A 411 5.66 -6.36 39.73
CA LYS A 411 6.45 -5.98 40.92
C LYS A 411 5.55 -5.79 42.14
N GLU A 412 4.39 -5.17 41.97
CA GLU A 412 3.42 -4.99 43.07
C GLU A 412 2.93 -6.35 43.59
N LEU A 413 2.55 -7.26 42.69
CA LEU A 413 2.15 -8.62 43.06
C LEU A 413 3.27 -9.39 43.76
N ARG A 414 4.52 -9.23 43.33
CA ARG A 414 5.68 -9.82 44.01
C ARG A 414 5.86 -9.27 45.42
N SER A 415 5.73 -7.95 45.61
CA SER A 415 5.78 -7.33 46.94
C SER A 415 4.70 -7.89 47.86
N ARG A 416 3.45 -8.00 47.37
CA ARG A 416 2.35 -8.58 48.16
C ARG A 416 2.61 -10.05 48.53
N LEU A 417 3.16 -10.85 47.61
CA LEU A 417 3.54 -12.23 47.90
C LEU A 417 4.64 -12.32 48.95
N ASP A 418 5.60 -11.39 48.94
CA ASP A 418 6.65 -11.35 49.96
C ASP A 418 6.10 -10.91 51.33
N ASP A 419 5.13 -9.98 51.36
CA ASP A 419 4.40 -9.60 52.57
C ASP A 419 3.58 -10.78 53.13
N ASP A 420 2.84 -11.49 52.26
CA ASP A 420 2.06 -12.69 52.64
C ASP A 420 2.98 -13.81 53.16
N ARG A 421 4.15 -14.01 52.53
CA ARG A 421 5.16 -14.96 53.03
C ARG A 421 5.66 -14.59 54.41
N ALA A 422 5.96 -13.31 54.64
CA ALA A 422 6.39 -12.83 55.95
C ALA A 422 5.31 -13.07 57.02
N LEU A 423 4.04 -12.83 56.69
CA LEU A 423 2.91 -13.12 57.57
C LEU A 423 2.79 -14.63 57.88
N ILE A 424 2.96 -15.49 56.87
CA ILE A 424 2.92 -16.95 57.08
C ILE A 424 4.04 -17.41 58.02
N PHE A 425 5.26 -16.88 57.87
CA PHE A 425 6.35 -17.18 58.80
C PHE A 425 6.01 -16.75 60.23
N GLN A 426 5.46 -15.54 60.41
CA GLN A 426 5.06 -15.07 61.73
C GLN A 426 3.96 -15.95 62.36
N LEU A 427 2.96 -16.37 61.58
CA LEU A 427 1.92 -17.28 62.07
C LEU A 427 2.46 -18.68 62.40
N ALA A 428 3.47 -19.15 61.68
CA ALA A 428 4.15 -20.41 61.99
C ALA A 428 4.91 -20.32 63.32
N ASP A 429 5.63 -19.23 63.56
CA ASP A 429 6.32 -18.97 64.83
C ASP A 429 5.33 -18.89 65.99
N ASP A 430 4.20 -18.18 65.82
CA ASP A 430 3.14 -18.07 66.83
C ASP A 430 2.52 -19.44 67.14
N LEU A 431 2.31 -20.29 66.12
CA LEU A 431 1.82 -21.66 66.30
C LEU A 431 2.83 -22.54 67.04
N GLU A 432 4.13 -22.40 66.75
CA GLU A 432 5.17 -23.13 67.47
C GLU A 432 5.18 -22.73 68.96
N VAL A 433 5.13 -21.43 69.27
CA VAL A 433 5.07 -20.92 70.65
C VAL A 433 3.82 -21.43 71.36
N ALA A 434 2.66 -21.40 70.70
CA ALA A 434 1.41 -21.93 71.26
C ALA A 434 1.50 -23.43 71.54
N GLN A 435 2.10 -24.21 70.64
CA GLN A 435 2.31 -25.64 70.80
C GLN A 435 3.27 -25.96 71.95
N GLN A 436 4.40 -25.25 72.04
CA GLN A 436 5.34 -25.39 73.15
C GLN A 436 4.65 -25.09 74.50
N THR A 437 3.88 -24.00 74.57
CA THR A 437 3.12 -23.63 75.77
C THR A 437 2.10 -24.70 76.16
N ALA A 438 1.36 -25.24 75.18
CA ALA A 438 0.38 -26.30 75.41
C ALA A 438 1.04 -27.57 75.96
N ASN A 439 2.21 -27.95 75.43
CA ASN A 439 2.97 -29.10 75.92
C ASN A 439 3.44 -28.89 77.36
N THR A 440 3.98 -27.70 77.70
CA THR A 440 4.39 -27.39 79.08
C THR A 440 3.20 -27.44 80.05
N LEU A 441 2.03 -26.90 79.66
CA LEU A 441 0.82 -26.99 80.48
C LEU A 441 0.33 -28.42 80.64
N LEU A 442 0.48 -29.26 79.61
CA LEU A 442 0.13 -30.68 79.67
C LEU A 442 1.06 -31.45 80.62
N GLU A 443 2.37 -31.21 80.59
CA GLU A 443 3.32 -31.77 81.54
C GLU A 443 3.00 -31.36 82.98
N GLN A 444 2.73 -30.08 83.21
CA GLN A 444 2.29 -29.58 84.52
C GLN A 444 1.01 -30.26 84.99
N LYS A 445 0.02 -30.42 84.09
CA LYS A 445 -1.22 -31.12 84.41
C LYS A 445 -0.97 -32.58 84.81
N ILE A 446 -0.10 -33.29 84.10
CA ILE A 446 0.27 -34.67 84.45
C ILE A 446 0.90 -34.71 85.84
N SER A 447 1.87 -33.83 86.12
CA SER A 447 2.50 -33.75 87.44
C SER A 447 1.50 -33.51 88.57
N VAL A 448 0.53 -32.62 88.37
CA VAL A 448 -0.52 -32.36 89.37
C VAL A 448 -1.44 -33.57 89.53
N LEU A 449 -1.75 -34.29 88.46
CA LEU A 449 -2.55 -35.52 88.55
C LEU A 449 -1.81 -36.62 89.33
N ASP A 450 -0.51 -36.78 89.11
CA ASP A 450 0.32 -37.72 89.87
C ASP A 450 0.36 -37.36 91.37
N ASP A 451 0.46 -36.07 91.70
CA ASP A 451 0.40 -35.59 93.09
C ASP A 451 -0.98 -35.86 93.72
N VAL A 452 -2.06 -35.64 92.97
CA VAL A 452 -3.43 -35.94 93.42
C VAL A 452 -3.61 -37.43 93.67
N GLU A 453 -3.08 -38.31 92.81
CA GLU A 453 -3.13 -39.75 93.00
C GLU A 453 -2.35 -40.18 94.24
N ARG A 454 -1.14 -39.65 94.44
CA ARG A 454 -0.34 -39.90 95.64
C ARG A 454 -1.04 -39.42 96.93
N LEU A 455 -1.73 -38.29 96.88
CA LEU A 455 -2.51 -37.79 98.01
C LEU A 455 -3.73 -38.68 98.31
N LYS A 456 -4.38 -39.23 97.27
CA LYS A 456 -5.47 -40.21 97.47
C LYS A 456 -4.97 -41.48 98.16
N GLU A 457 -3.85 -42.04 97.70
CA GLU A 457 -3.25 -43.22 98.35
C GLU A 457 -2.89 -42.96 99.82
N ALA A 458 -2.35 -41.77 100.13
CA ALA A 458 -2.05 -41.37 101.50
C ALA A 458 -3.31 -41.22 102.36
N LEU A 459 -4.40 -40.69 101.79
CA LEU A 459 -5.69 -40.57 102.46
C LEU A 459 -6.28 -41.95 102.76
N GLU A 460 -6.27 -42.87 101.79
CA GLU A 460 -6.74 -44.25 101.98
C GLU A 460 -5.93 -44.98 103.06
N ALA A 461 -4.61 -44.77 103.11
CA ALA A 461 -3.76 -45.30 104.17
C ALA A 461 -4.09 -44.71 105.55
N GLN A 462 -4.43 -43.41 105.63
CA GLN A 462 -4.89 -42.79 106.86
C GLN A 462 -6.24 -43.34 107.31
N ASP A 463 -7.19 -43.54 106.40
CA ASP A 463 -8.50 -44.14 106.70
C ASP A 463 -8.35 -45.56 107.28
N GLN A 464 -7.47 -46.38 106.69
CA GLN A 464 -7.14 -47.71 107.24
C GLN A 464 -6.53 -47.63 108.65
N TYR A 465 -5.69 -46.63 108.91
CA TYR A 465 -5.11 -46.43 110.24
C TYR A 465 -6.15 -45.97 111.27
N ILE A 466 -7.08 -45.09 110.87
CA ILE A 466 -8.22 -44.68 111.70
C ILE A 466 -9.07 -45.91 112.04
N GLU A 467 -9.39 -46.76 111.05
CA GLU A 467 -10.17 -47.97 111.29
C GLU A 467 -9.49 -48.91 112.31
N LEU A 468 -8.15 -49.03 112.28
CA LEU A 468 -7.39 -49.78 113.29
C LEU A 468 -7.49 -49.13 114.67
N LEU A 469 -7.32 -47.81 114.77
CA LEU A 469 -7.45 -47.09 116.04
C LEU A 469 -8.87 -47.16 116.63
N GLU A 470 -9.90 -47.14 115.79
CA GLU A 470 -11.30 -47.32 116.19
C GLU A 470 -11.52 -48.72 116.77
N LYS A 471 -10.97 -49.76 116.14
CA LYS A 471 -10.99 -51.14 116.66
C LYS A 471 -10.26 -51.24 118.00
N ASP A 472 -9.07 -50.67 118.12
CA ASP A 472 -8.32 -50.65 119.39
C ASP A 472 -9.09 -49.91 120.49
N THR A 473 -9.70 -48.76 120.16
CA THR A 473 -10.54 -47.99 121.08
C THR A 473 -11.73 -48.83 121.56
N MET A 474 -12.42 -49.52 120.67
CA MET A 474 -13.53 -50.42 121.00
C MET A 474 -13.07 -51.52 121.98
N ILE A 475 -11.90 -52.14 121.75
CA ILE A 475 -11.33 -53.16 122.65
C ILE A 475 -11.03 -52.55 124.03
N TYR A 476 -10.42 -51.36 124.08
CA TYR A 476 -10.14 -50.69 125.35
C TYR A 476 -11.42 -50.31 126.11
N GLU A 477 -12.43 -49.81 125.41
CA GLU A 477 -13.75 -49.49 125.99
C GLU A 477 -14.43 -50.75 126.55
N GLU A 478 -14.42 -51.86 125.82
CA GLU A 478 -14.95 -53.14 126.28
C GLU A 478 -14.21 -53.61 127.54
N HIS A 479 -12.88 -53.56 127.53
CA HIS A 479 -12.07 -53.94 128.69
C HIS A 479 -12.34 -53.03 129.90
N ILE A 480 -12.46 -51.71 129.71
CA ILE A 480 -12.86 -50.79 130.79
C ILE A 480 -14.26 -51.15 131.30
N GLY A 481 -15.21 -51.49 130.42
CA GLY A 481 -16.53 -51.97 130.77
C GLY A 481 -16.48 -53.22 131.66
N LEU A 482 -15.73 -54.23 131.25
CA LEU A 482 -15.48 -55.45 132.04
C LEU A 482 -14.85 -55.13 133.39
N LEU A 483 -13.87 -54.22 133.46
CA LEU A 483 -13.27 -53.78 134.73
C LEU A 483 -14.28 -53.07 135.64
N ARG A 484 -15.12 -52.18 135.10
CA ARG A 484 -16.20 -51.51 135.86
C ARG A 484 -17.21 -52.50 136.42
N ASP A 485 -17.55 -53.54 135.67
CA ASP A 485 -18.42 -54.62 136.12
C ASP A 485 -17.75 -55.51 137.19
N SER A 486 -16.48 -55.83 136.98
CA SER A 486 -15.65 -56.66 137.88
C SER A 486 -15.40 -56.01 139.24
N LEU A 487 -15.08 -54.71 139.25
CA LEU A 487 -14.90 -53.90 140.46
C LEU A 487 -16.23 -53.61 141.18
N GLY A 488 -17.36 -54.03 140.61
CA GLY A 488 -18.68 -53.78 141.15
C GLY A 488 -19.08 -52.31 141.14
N ALA A 489 -18.34 -51.44 140.43
CA ALA A 489 -18.67 -50.03 140.26
C ALA A 489 -20.03 -49.88 139.56
N SER A 490 -20.29 -50.70 138.54
CA SER A 490 -21.60 -50.84 137.88
C SER A 490 -22.71 -51.27 138.86
N LYS A 491 -22.43 -52.20 139.79
CA LYS A 491 -23.38 -52.58 140.84
C LYS A 491 -23.54 -51.49 141.92
N ALA A 492 -22.49 -50.73 142.21
CA ALA A 492 -22.51 -49.62 143.16
C ALA A 492 -23.31 -48.43 142.62
N GLU A 493 -23.10 -48.06 141.35
CA GLU A 493 -23.91 -47.09 140.63
C GLU A 493 -25.36 -47.56 140.52
N ARG A 494 -25.60 -48.83 140.18
CA ARG A 494 -26.96 -49.39 140.14
C ARG A 494 -27.64 -49.37 141.51
N LYS A 495 -26.91 -49.68 142.58
CA LYS A 495 -27.41 -49.55 143.97
C LYS A 495 -27.65 -48.08 144.34
N ALA A 496 -26.80 -47.15 143.93
CA ALA A 496 -26.98 -45.71 144.15
C ALA A 496 -28.21 -45.19 143.40
N LEU A 497 -28.43 -45.63 142.16
CA LEU A 497 -29.61 -45.33 141.36
C LEU A 497 -30.89 -45.89 142.01
N ILE A 498 -30.86 -47.14 142.49
CA ILE A 498 -31.98 -47.75 143.20
C ILE A 498 -32.27 -47.00 144.51
N ARG A 499 -31.24 -46.63 145.28
CA ARG A 499 -31.41 -45.80 146.48
C ARG A 499 -32.01 -44.44 146.13
N SER A 500 -31.52 -43.78 145.09
CA SER A 500 -32.06 -42.50 144.60
C SER A 500 -33.54 -42.63 144.25
N LYS A 501 -33.91 -43.61 143.42
CA LYS A 501 -35.32 -43.92 143.08
C LYS A 501 -36.16 -44.30 144.30
N ALA A 502 -35.59 -45.00 145.28
CA ALA A 502 -36.29 -45.34 146.52
C ALA A 502 -36.49 -44.12 147.43
N TYR A 503 -35.51 -43.22 147.51
CA TYR A 503 -35.66 -41.94 148.19
C TYR A 503 -36.72 -41.08 147.52
N GLU A 504 -36.72 -41.02 146.18
CA GLU A 504 -37.73 -40.31 145.38
C GLU A 504 -39.14 -40.89 145.63
N ALA A 505 -39.30 -42.22 145.59
CA ALA A 505 -40.57 -42.87 145.91
C ALA A 505 -41.00 -42.64 147.37
N LYS A 506 -40.06 -42.61 148.32
CA LYS A 506 -40.34 -42.28 149.72
C LYS A 506 -40.75 -40.82 149.89
N LEU A 507 -40.16 -39.91 149.12
CA LEU A 507 -40.52 -38.50 149.09
C LEU A 507 -41.96 -38.32 148.57
N MET A 508 -42.29 -38.99 147.46
CA MET A 508 -43.64 -39.04 146.90
C MET A 508 -44.66 -39.64 147.88
N ALA A 509 -44.30 -40.71 148.60
CA ALA A 509 -45.15 -41.30 149.62
C ALA A 509 -45.36 -40.35 150.83
N MET A 510 -44.30 -39.65 151.28
CA MET A 510 -44.44 -38.63 152.32
C MET A 510 -45.26 -37.42 151.86
N GLU A 511 -45.18 -37.03 150.58
CA GLU A 511 -46.08 -36.02 150.01
C GLU A 511 -47.53 -36.50 150.01
N GLN A 512 -47.77 -37.77 149.66
CA GLN A 512 -49.10 -38.38 149.72
C GLN A 512 -49.63 -38.51 151.16
N GLU A 513 -48.79 -38.84 152.14
CA GLU A 513 -49.14 -38.82 153.56
C GLU A 513 -49.39 -37.40 154.09
N LYS A 514 -48.56 -36.42 153.70
CA LYS A 514 -48.79 -35.01 153.99
C LYS A 514 -50.12 -34.55 153.39
N GLU A 515 -50.47 -35.02 152.21
CA GLU A 515 -51.75 -34.73 151.58
C GLU A 515 -52.92 -35.45 152.27
N GLN A 516 -52.76 -36.70 152.71
CA GLN A 516 -53.76 -37.38 153.56
C GLN A 516 -53.90 -36.71 154.94
N MET A 517 -52.82 -36.24 155.55
CA MET A 517 -52.82 -35.47 156.79
C MET A 517 -53.51 -34.13 156.58
N ASN A 518 -53.28 -33.43 155.46
CA ASN A 518 -54.05 -32.24 155.09
C ASN A 518 -55.53 -32.59 154.85
N ARG A 519 -55.87 -33.74 154.27
CA ARG A 519 -57.26 -34.21 154.14
C ARG A 519 -57.89 -34.54 155.50
N ARG A 520 -57.13 -35.09 156.47
CA ARG A 520 -57.59 -35.40 157.84
C ARG A 520 -57.65 -34.16 158.75
N SER A 521 -56.72 -33.21 158.61
CA SER A 521 -56.73 -31.94 159.34
C SER A 521 -57.82 -31.01 158.79
N ASN A 522 -58.06 -31.00 157.48
CA ASN A 522 -59.21 -30.33 156.86
C ASN A 522 -60.52 -31.10 157.05
N GLY A 523 -60.48 -32.39 157.40
CA GLY A 523 -61.64 -33.15 157.88
C GLY A 523 -62.04 -32.79 159.31
N LYS A 524 -61.08 -32.46 160.18
CA LYS A 524 -61.34 -31.83 161.49
C LYS A 524 -61.79 -30.37 161.36
N LEU A 525 -61.50 -29.71 160.24
CA LEU A 525 -61.98 -28.36 159.93
C LEU A 525 -63.28 -28.31 159.12
N ASN A 526 -63.81 -29.45 158.67
CA ASN A 526 -65.13 -29.53 158.03
C ASN A 526 -66.15 -30.36 158.82
N PHE A 527 -65.86 -30.58 160.11
CA PHE A 527 -66.86 -30.67 161.18
C PHE A 527 -66.95 -29.28 161.88
N PHE A 528 -67.39 -28.26 161.16
CA PHE A 528 -68.03 -27.11 161.81
C PHE A 528 -69.54 -27.34 161.67
N LYS A 529 -70.32 -27.21 162.76
CA LYS A 529 -71.79 -27.44 162.78
C LYS A 529 -72.11 -28.94 162.67
N LYS A 530 -72.82 -29.58 163.60
CA LYS A 530 -74.02 -29.21 164.34
C LYS A 530 -74.05 -29.94 165.68
#